data_AF-A0A7C9B9K3-F1
#
_entry.id   AF-A0A7C9B9K3-F1
#
_cell.length_a   1.000
_cell.length_b   1.000
_cell.length_c   1.000
_cell.angle_alpha   90.00
_cell.angle_beta   90.00
_cell.angle_gamma   90.00
#
_symmetry.space_group_name_H-M   'P 1'
#
loop_
_entity.id
_entity.type
_entity.pdbx_description
1 polymer ?
#
loop_
_entity_poly.entity_id
_entity_poly.type
_entity_poly.pdbx_seq_one_letter_code
_entity_poly.pdbx_strand_id
1 'polypeptide(L)' 'MPRIILGVILFCILAYTIGYFKVRIQNPRKADGTPKSAFEEGSRILVLMIGIGLLVFALFIAYTFGTYLFQKK' A
#
# COMPACT_ATOMS: atom_id res chain seq x y z
N MET A 1 13.50 -12.56 11.50
CA MET A 1 13.95 -11.62 10.43
C MET A 1 13.42 -11.97 9.04
N PRO A 2 13.64 -13.15 8.44
CA PRO A 2 13.22 -13.43 7.05
C PRO A 2 11.69 -13.43 6.83
N ARG A 3 10.90 -13.82 7.84
CA ARG A 3 9.42 -13.84 7.74
C ARG A 3 8.80 -12.45 7.57
N ILE A 4 9.42 -11.43 8.17
CA ILE A 4 8.96 -10.03 8.07
C ILE A 4 9.29 -9.48 6.68
N ILE A 5 10.49 -9.76 6.18
CA ILE A 5 10.93 -9.38 4.83
C ILE A 5 10.01 -10.02 3.79
N LEU A 6 9.67 -11.30 3.95
CA LEU A 6 8.72 -11.99 3.08
C LEU A 6 7.33 -11.32 3.10
N GLY A 7 6.85 -10.91 4.28
CA GLY A 7 5.59 -10.19 4.43
C GLY A 7 5.59 -8.85 3.70
N VAL A 8 6.67 -8.07 3.80
CA VAL A 8 6.83 -6.80 3.10
C VAL A 8 6.85 -7.00 1.57
N ILE A 9 7.57 -8.03 1.08
CA ILE A 9 7.64 -8.33 -0.35
C ILE A 9 6.27 -8.74 -0.90
N LEU A 10 5.58 -9.69 -0.26
CA LEU A 10 4.23 -10.13 -0.64
C LEU A 10 3.24 -8.96 -0.66
N PHE A 11 3.37 -8.06 0.30
CA PHE A 11 2.53 -6.90 0.43
C PHE A 11 2.80 -5.86 -0.67
N CYS A 12 4.06 -5.58 -1.01
CA CYS A 12 4.43 -4.71 -2.14
C CYS A 12 3.89 -5.26 -3.47
N ILE A 13 3.96 -6.58 -3.67
CA ILE A 13 3.39 -7.24 -4.85
C ILE A 13 1.87 -7.01 -4.88
N LEU A 14 1.16 -7.26 -3.79
CA LEU A 14 -0.29 -7.02 -3.69
C LEU A 14 -0.68 -5.56 -3.96
N ALA A 15 0.03 -4.61 -3.36
CA ALA A 15 -0.23 -3.18 -3.55
C ALA A 15 -0.03 -2.76 -5.01
N TYR A 16 1.05 -3.23 -5.65
CA TYR A 16 1.32 -3.00 -7.06
C TYR A 16 0.23 -3.62 -7.96
N THR A 17 -0.16 -4.87 -7.68
CA THR A 17 -1.21 -5.57 -8.43
C THR A 17 -2.54 -4.83 -8.32
N ILE A 18 -2.96 -4.41 -7.12
CA ILE A 18 -4.21 -3.67 -6.91
C ILE A 18 -4.18 -2.32 -7.64
N GLY A 19 -3.06 -1.58 -7.54
CA GLY A 19 -2.88 -0.33 -8.26
C GLY A 19 -2.99 -0.50 -9.78
N TYR A 20 -2.29 -1.49 -10.32
CA TYR A 20 -2.30 -1.82 -11.75
C TYR A 20 -3.70 -2.19 -12.27
N PHE A 21 -4.44 -3.04 -11.54
CA PHE A 21 -5.79 -3.44 -11.94
C PHE A 21 -6.79 -2.29 -11.85
N LYS A 22 -6.66 -1.40 -10.86
CA LYS A 22 -7.54 -0.22 -10.77
C LYS A 22 -7.39 0.70 -11.99
N VAL A 23 -6.17 1.01 -12.37
CA VAL A 23 -5.86 1.86 -13.54
C VAL A 23 -6.34 1.21 -14.83
N ARG A 24 -6.16 -0.11 -14.96
CA ARG A 24 -6.50 -0.81 -16.21
C ARG A 24 -8.00 -1.02 -16.40
N ILE A 25 -8.75 -1.23 -15.33
CA ILE A 25 -10.19 -1.57 -15.41
C ILE A 25 -11.06 -0.32 -15.39
N GLN A 26 -10.68 0.72 -14.64
CA GLN A 26 -11.47 1.94 -14.55
C GLN A 26 -10.90 2.95 -15.53
N ASN A 27 -11.43 3.06 -16.75
CA ASN A 27 -11.21 4.25 -17.59
C ASN A 27 -11.66 5.47 -16.76
N PRO A 28 -10.73 6.24 -16.17
CA PRO A 28 -11.09 7.19 -15.14
C PRO A 28 -11.79 8.37 -15.78
N ARG A 29 -13.10 8.49 -15.58
CA ARG A 29 -13.83 9.70 -15.97
C ARG A 29 -14.02 10.57 -14.74
N LYS A 30 -13.88 11.88 -14.91
CA LYS A 30 -14.29 12.89 -13.94
C LYS A 30 -15.81 12.87 -13.82
N ALA A 31 -16.35 13.54 -12.80
CA ALA A 31 -17.80 13.63 -12.60
C ALA A 31 -18.53 14.30 -13.78
N ASP A 32 -17.81 15.09 -14.58
CA ASP A 32 -18.27 15.74 -15.81
C ASP A 32 -18.15 14.86 -17.08
N GLY A 33 -17.65 13.62 -16.95
CA GLY A 33 -17.48 12.68 -18.06
C GLY A 33 -16.18 12.79 -18.85
N THR A 34 -15.33 13.79 -18.56
CA THR A 34 -14.01 13.95 -19.22
C THR A 34 -12.98 12.93 -18.70
N PRO A 35 -12.02 12.49 -19.52
CA PRO A 35 -10.96 11.58 -19.05
C PRO A 35 -10.08 12.28 -18.00
N LYS A 36 -9.79 11.60 -16.88
CA LYS A 36 -8.82 12.08 -15.89
C LYS A 36 -7.43 12.10 -16.51
N SER A 37 -6.64 13.11 -16.12
CA SER A 37 -5.25 13.17 -16.53
C SER A 37 -4.46 12.04 -15.85
N ALA A 38 -3.41 11.56 -16.52
CA ALA A 38 -2.50 10.56 -15.96
C ALA A 38 -1.91 10.99 -14.60
N PHE A 39 -1.80 12.30 -14.36
CA PHE A 39 -1.33 12.87 -13.09
C PHE A 39 -2.34 12.73 -11.95
N GLU A 40 -3.65 12.91 -12.20
CA GLU A 40 -4.69 12.74 -11.18
C GLU A 40 -4.83 11.29 -10.73
N GLU A 41 -4.67 10.33 -11.65
CA GLU A 41 -4.64 8.91 -11.29
C GLU A 41 -3.33 8.52 -10.61
N GLY A 42 -2.19 8.92 -11.18
CA GLY A 42 -0.87 8.63 -10.62
C GLY A 42 -0.72 9.15 -9.19
N SER A 43 -1.18 10.36 -8.92
CA SER A 43 -1.17 10.94 -7.56
C SER A 43 -2.06 10.18 -6.59
N ARG A 44 -3.23 9.69 -7.02
CA ARG A 44 -4.12 8.91 -6.16
C ARG A 44 -3.51 7.56 -5.80
N ILE A 45 -2.84 6.91 -6.75
CA ILE A 45 -2.10 5.65 -6.52
C ILE A 45 -0.92 5.89 -5.60
N LEU A 46 -0.16 6.98 -5.82
CA LEU A 46 0.97 7.36 -4.98
C LEU A 46 0.52 7.57 -3.52
N VAL A 47 -0.56 8.32 -3.30
CA VAL A 47 -1.14 8.51 -1.96
C VAL A 47 -1.59 7.18 -1.37
N LEU A 48 -2.20 6.31 -2.17
CA LEU A 48 -2.62 4.99 -1.72
C LEU A 48 -1.41 4.14 -1.28
N MET A 49 -0.33 4.14 -2.06
CA MET A 49 0.93 3.44 -1.76
C MET A 49 1.59 3.99 -0.49
N ILE A 50 1.61 5.32 -0.31
CA ILE A 50 2.17 5.96 0.90
C ILE A 50 1.35 5.58 2.13
N GLY A 51 0.02 5.70 2.07
CA GLY A 51 -0.86 5.35 3.20
C GLY A 51 -0.75 3.89 3.60
N ILE A 52 -0.67 3.02 2.59
CA ILE A 52 -0.38 1.60 2.75
C ILE A 52 1.00 1.38 3.42
N GLY A 53 2.05 2.06 2.94
CA GLY A 53 3.40 1.95 3.51
C GLY A 53 3.45 2.38 4.97
N LEU A 54 2.75 3.46 5.33
CA LEU A 54 2.62 3.92 6.72
C LEU A 54 1.91 2.91 7.62
N LEU A 55 0.86 2.24 7.11
CA LEU A 55 0.17 1.18 7.84
C LEU A 55 1.09 -0.01 8.14
N VAL A 56 1.87 -0.45 7.14
CA VAL A 56 2.85 -1.54 7.33
C VAL A 56 3.94 -1.13 8.31
N PHE A 57 4.43 0.11 8.21
CA PHE A 57 5.42 0.63 9.15
C PHE A 57 4.88 0.67 10.59
N ALA A 58 3.64 1.13 10.79
CA ALA A 58 2.99 1.12 12.10
C ALA A 58 2.84 -0.31 12.65
N LEU A 59 2.41 -1.26 11.81
CA LEU A 59 2.31 -2.68 12.18
C LEU A 59 3.67 -3.29 12.50
N PHE A 60 4.72 -2.92 11.76
CA PHE A 60 6.09 -3.36 12.02
C PHE A 60 6.62 -2.84 13.36
N ILE A 61 6.37 -1.56 13.67
CA ILE A 61 6.69 -0.97 14.97
C ILE A 61 5.92 -1.73 16.06
N ALA A 62 4.60 -1.87 15.93
CA ALA A 62 3.77 -2.55 16.90
C ALA A 62 4.21 -4.00 17.14
N TYR A 63 4.54 -4.73 16.08
CA TYR A 63 5.09 -6.09 16.17
C TYR A 63 6.44 -6.10 16.90
N THR A 64 7.37 -5.23 16.51
CA THR A 64 8.72 -5.19 17.08
C THR A 64 8.65 -4.87 18.57
N PHE A 65 7.95 -3.80 18.96
CA PHE A 65 7.74 -3.45 20.35
C PHE A 65 6.96 -4.51 21.11
N GLY A 66 5.92 -5.08 20.50
CA GLY A 66 5.15 -6.19 21.07
C GLY A 66 6.04 -7.38 21.40
N THR A 67 6.85 -7.85 20.45
CA THR A 67 7.79 -8.94 20.70
C THR A 67 8.79 -8.63 21.81
N TYR A 68 9.33 -7.41 21.89
CA TYR A 68 10.23 -7.02 22.99
C TYR A 68 9.53 -6.97 24.36
N LEU A 69 8.26 -6.54 24.41
CA LEU A 69 7.46 -6.50 25.63
C LEU A 69 7.01 -7.89 26.10
N PHE A 70 6.64 -8.78 25.17
CA PHE A 70 6.11 -10.11 25.49
C PHE A 70 7.18 -11.22 25.58
N GLN A 71 8.39 -11.03 25.05
CA GLN A 71 9.52 -11.97 25.25
C GLN A 71 10.21 -11.85 26.62
N LYS A 72 9.87 -10.84 27.44
CA LYS A 72 10.39 -10.68 28.81
C LYS A 72 9.59 -11.45 29.87
N LYS A 73 8.82 -12.47 29.48
CA LYS A 73 8.18 -13.43 30.39
C LYS A 73 8.79 -14.81 30.22
#